data_AF-A0A023C0P9-F1
#
_entry.id   AF-A0A023C0P9-F1
#
_cell.length_a   1.000
_cell.length_b   1.000
_cell.length_c   1.000
_cell.angle_alpha   90.00
_cell.angle_beta   90.00
_cell.angle_gamma   90.00
#
_symmetry.space_group_name_H-M   'P 1'
#
loop_
_entity.id
_entity.type
_entity.pdbx_description
1 polymer ?
#
loop_
_entity_poly.entity_id
_entity_poly.type
_entity_poly.pdbx_seq_one_letter_code
_entity_poly.pdbx_strand_id
1 'polypeptide(L)'
;MTLEDRILNNQENIKVLEFLKIKGSDKLKIYSKPKEQYFYHEGLNDLWDKFAKNIPDDNKWAINDHGTLLNPENGEIYAFVFGRYSFGIKCDFKKLKIKNTDELRIRRSFNDIEEDIRDLGIKWALRFKVLDYEDSVFLDANKKYGC
;
A
#
# COMPACT_ATOMS: atom_id res chain seq x y z
N MET A 1 -11.79 10.71 17.17
CA MET A 1 -10.46 10.21 16.77
C MET A 1 -10.19 10.70 15.37
N THR A 2 -9.07 11.37 15.14
CA THR A 2 -8.71 11.87 13.80
C THR A 2 -8.25 10.72 12.90
N LEU A 3 -8.18 10.92 11.57
CA LEU A 3 -7.62 9.93 10.67
C LEU A 3 -6.15 9.63 10.99
N GLU A 4 -5.39 10.66 11.37
CA GLU A 4 -4.01 10.52 11.84
C GLU A 4 -3.93 9.60 13.07
N ASP A 5 -4.76 9.85 14.07
CA ASP A 5 -4.83 8.99 15.28
C ASP A 5 -5.14 7.54 14.90
N ARG A 6 -6.06 7.32 13.96
CA ARG A 6 -6.40 5.96 13.51
C ARG A 6 -5.21 5.28 12.84
N ILE A 7 -4.50 5.98 11.95
CA ILE A 7 -3.34 5.43 11.24
C ILE A 7 -2.21 5.08 12.22
N LEU A 8 -1.87 6.01 13.12
CA LEU A 8 -0.75 5.86 14.07
C LEU A 8 -1.02 4.79 15.14
N ASN A 9 -2.27 4.62 15.57
CA ASN A 9 -2.64 3.65 16.61
C ASN A 9 -3.07 2.27 16.06
N ASN A 10 -3.15 2.09 14.73
CA ASN A 10 -3.48 0.81 14.14
C ASN A 10 -2.25 -0.13 14.15
N GLN A 11 -2.34 -1.24 14.88
CA GLN A 11 -1.23 -2.19 15.04
C GLN A 11 -0.74 -2.80 13.72
N GLU A 12 -1.63 -2.94 12.73
CA GLU A 12 -1.27 -3.47 11.40
C GLU A 12 -0.42 -2.48 10.59
N ASN A 13 -0.35 -1.21 11.00
CA ASN A 13 0.43 -0.18 10.32
C ASN A 13 1.85 -0.03 10.85
N ILE A 14 2.18 -0.53 12.04
CA ILE A 14 3.49 -0.31 12.70
C ILE A 14 4.65 -0.61 11.73
N LYS A 15 4.64 -1.81 11.15
CA LYS A 15 5.69 -2.24 10.22
C LYS A 15 5.68 -1.49 8.89
N VAL A 16 4.51 -1.04 8.43
CA VAL A 16 4.39 -0.25 7.20
C VAL A 16 5.02 1.12 7.42
N LEU A 17 4.69 1.78 8.53
CA LEU A 17 5.24 3.09 8.87
C LEU A 17 6.76 3.01 9.07
N GLU A 18 7.25 1.97 9.76
CA GLU A 18 8.70 1.70 9.89
C GLU A 18 9.37 1.50 8.53
N PHE A 19 8.78 0.70 7.64
CA PHE A 19 9.30 0.47 6.29
C PHE A 19 9.36 1.75 5.45
N LEU A 20 8.32 2.58 5.55
CA LEU A 20 8.26 3.89 4.90
C LEU A 20 9.13 4.95 5.61
N LYS A 21 9.86 4.56 6.67
CA LYS A 21 10.73 5.44 7.48
C LYS A 21 9.97 6.63 8.08
N ILE A 22 8.67 6.44 8.36
CA ILE A 22 7.81 7.38 9.05
C ILE A 22 7.91 7.07 10.55
N LYS A 23 8.46 7.97 11.36
CA LYS A 23 8.58 7.73 12.80
C LYS A 23 7.26 8.04 13.48
N GLY A 24 6.89 7.27 14.50
CA GLY A 24 5.64 7.50 15.27
C GLY A 24 5.58 8.86 15.99
N SER A 25 6.69 9.59 16.08
CA SER A 25 6.76 10.97 16.60
C SER A 25 6.51 12.04 15.53
N ASP A 26 6.53 11.67 14.25
CA ASP A 26 6.36 12.61 13.15
C ASP A 26 4.88 12.94 12.99
N LYS A 27 4.54 14.23 12.86
CA LYS A 27 3.20 14.61 12.40
C LYS A 27 3.01 14.07 11.00
N LEU A 28 1.95 13.29 10.78
CA LEU A 28 1.64 12.76 9.46
C LEU A 28 1.12 13.89 8.58
N LYS A 29 1.78 14.10 7.44
CA LYS A 29 1.22 14.89 6.36
C LYS A 29 0.26 14.01 5.57
N ILE A 30 -1.03 14.18 5.81
CA ILE A 30 -2.09 13.40 5.17
C ILE A 30 -2.82 14.27 4.13
N TYR A 31 -2.95 13.77 2.91
CA TYR A 31 -3.63 14.48 1.82
C TYR A 31 -4.56 13.54 1.05
N SER A 32 -5.74 14.02 0.68
CA SER A 32 -6.73 13.25 -0.10
C SER A 32 -6.68 13.52 -1.61
N LYS A 33 -5.69 14.27 -2.10
CA LYS A 33 -5.56 14.64 -3.51
C LYS A 33 -4.11 14.53 -3.95
N PRO A 34 -3.83 14.06 -5.20
CA PRO A 34 -2.51 14.13 -5.78
C PRO A 34 -2.03 15.59 -5.79
N LYS A 35 -0.80 15.84 -5.36
CA LYS A 35 -0.08 17.09 -5.55
C LYS A 35 1.12 16.75 -6.41
N GLU A 36 1.41 17.59 -7.38
CA GLU A 36 2.52 17.40 -8.33
C GLU A 36 3.89 17.22 -7.64
N GLN A 37 4.00 17.63 -6.38
CA GLN A 37 5.21 17.58 -5.55
C GLN A 37 5.42 16.27 -4.76
N TYR A 38 4.62 15.22 -4.98
CA TYR A 38 4.81 13.94 -4.26
C TYR A 38 6.00 13.12 -4.79
N PHE A 39 6.70 12.44 -3.87
CA PHE A 39 7.68 11.41 -4.21
C PHE A 39 6.97 10.30 -5.00
N TYR A 40 7.46 10.01 -6.21
CA TYR A 40 6.90 8.99 -7.10
C TYR A 40 5.47 9.29 -7.58
N HIS A 41 5.23 10.51 -8.05
CA HIS A 41 3.96 10.91 -8.65
C HIS A 41 3.43 9.91 -9.69
N GLU A 42 4.30 9.31 -10.52
CA GLU A 42 3.88 8.28 -11.47
C GLU A 42 3.36 7.02 -10.78
N GLY A 43 4.01 6.59 -9.70
CA GLY A 43 3.56 5.45 -8.90
C GLY A 43 2.26 5.72 -8.17
N LEU A 44 2.04 6.96 -7.70
CA LEU A 44 0.78 7.37 -7.09
C LEU A 44 -0.36 7.36 -8.10
N ASN A 45 -0.16 7.94 -9.28
CA ASN A 45 -1.16 7.93 -10.34
C ASN A 45 -1.46 6.50 -10.82
N ASP A 46 -0.43 5.66 -10.99
CA ASP A 46 -0.62 4.25 -11.30
C ASP A 46 -1.44 3.55 -10.21
N LEU A 47 -1.09 3.74 -8.94
CA LEU A 47 -1.84 3.14 -7.84
C LEU A 47 -3.30 3.60 -7.84
N TRP A 48 -3.58 4.90 -7.92
CA TRP A 48 -4.93 5.45 -7.74
C TRP A 48 -5.80 5.39 -8.99
N ASP A 49 -5.26 5.76 -10.14
CA ASP A 49 -6.03 5.96 -11.37
C ASP A 49 -6.11 4.68 -12.22
N LYS A 50 -5.12 3.78 -12.08
CA LYS A 50 -5.09 2.53 -12.84
C LYS A 50 -5.51 1.34 -12.00
N PHE A 51 -4.85 1.10 -10.87
CA PHE A 51 -5.06 -0.12 -10.09
C PHE A 51 -6.22 -0.02 -9.10
N ALA A 52 -6.34 1.11 -8.41
CA ALA A 52 -7.38 1.42 -7.45
C ALA A 52 -8.52 2.24 -8.06
N LYS A 53 -8.69 2.21 -9.38
CA LYS A 53 -9.71 3.01 -10.09
C LYS A 53 -11.13 2.79 -9.57
N ASN A 54 -11.42 1.57 -9.11
CA ASN A 54 -12.73 1.15 -8.59
C ASN A 54 -12.82 1.24 -7.05
N ILE A 55 -11.72 1.62 -6.39
CA ILE A 55 -11.71 1.85 -4.95
C ILE A 55 -12.22 3.28 -4.70
N PRO A 56 -13.12 3.48 -3.73
CA PRO A 56 -13.61 4.80 -3.34
C PRO A 56 -12.49 5.81 -3.02
N ASP A 57 -12.72 7.07 -3.34
CA ASP A 57 -11.72 8.14 -3.16
C ASP A 57 -11.40 8.42 -1.68
N ASP A 58 -12.33 8.12 -0.77
CA ASP A 58 -12.11 8.23 0.67
C ASP A 58 -11.13 7.18 1.23
N ASN A 59 -10.72 6.20 0.41
CA ASN A 59 -9.66 5.25 0.73
C ASN A 59 -8.29 5.68 0.19
N LYS A 60 -8.23 6.72 -0.67
CA LYS A 60 -7.01 7.15 -1.37
C LYS A 60 -6.36 8.33 -0.66
N TRP A 61 -5.19 8.09 -0.06
CA TRP A 61 -4.50 9.11 0.75
C TRP A 61 -3.00 9.11 0.51
N ALA A 62 -2.39 10.28 0.44
CA ALA A 62 -0.95 10.42 0.51
C ALA A 62 -0.52 10.63 1.97
N ILE A 63 0.43 9.82 2.46
CA ILE A 63 1.02 9.93 3.80
C ILE A 63 2.51 10.23 3.65
N ASN A 64 2.98 11.39 4.12
CA ASN A 64 4.38 11.82 4.02
C ASN A 64 4.99 11.58 2.62
N ASP A 65 4.20 11.90 1.58
CA ASP A 65 4.53 11.77 0.16
C ASP A 65 4.41 10.36 -0.45
N HIS A 66 3.99 9.36 0.33
CA HIS A 66 3.67 8.03 -0.19
C HIS A 66 2.20 7.94 -0.58
N GLY A 67 1.90 7.61 -1.84
CA GLY A 67 0.54 7.23 -2.23
C GLY A 67 0.14 5.95 -1.49
N THR A 68 -1.00 5.98 -0.80
CA THR A 68 -1.52 4.84 -0.03
C THR A 68 -2.97 4.57 -0.32
N LEU A 69 -3.38 3.35 -0.04
CA LEU A 69 -4.78 2.98 0.14
C LEU A 69 -4.97 2.54 1.60
N LEU A 70 -5.96 3.11 2.26
CA LEU A 70 -6.29 2.82 3.65
C LEU A 70 -7.79 2.76 3.87
N ASN A 71 -8.21 1.99 4.87
CA ASN A 71 -9.60 1.97 5.31
C ASN A 71 -9.89 3.25 6.14
N PRO A 72 -10.88 4.08 5.75
CA PRO A 72 -11.12 5.36 6.42
C PRO A 72 -11.69 5.23 7.84
N GLU A 73 -12.33 4.09 8.16
CA GLU A 73 -12.97 3.85 9.44
C GLU A 73 -11.96 3.48 10.53
N ASN A 74 -10.97 2.65 10.20
CA ASN A 74 -9.99 2.10 11.15
C ASN A 74 -8.53 2.53 10.89
N GLY A 75 -8.26 3.25 9.79
CA GLY A 75 -6.94 3.74 9.41
C GLY A 75 -5.96 2.68 8.90
N GLU A 76 -6.39 1.43 8.66
CA GLU A 76 -5.52 0.34 8.22
C GLU A 76 -5.01 0.60 6.79
N ILE A 77 -3.69 0.64 6.62
CA ILE A 77 -3.04 0.72 5.31
C ILE A 77 -3.03 -0.68 4.69
N TYR A 78 -3.50 -0.78 3.45
CA TYR A 78 -3.53 -2.04 2.70
C TYR A 78 -2.84 -1.99 1.34
N ALA A 79 -2.44 -0.80 0.88
CA ALA A 79 -1.47 -0.65 -0.21
C ALA A 79 -0.66 0.63 -0.06
N PHE A 80 0.57 0.65 -0.57
CA PHE A 80 1.40 1.86 -0.58
C PHE A 80 2.45 1.86 -1.69
N VAL A 81 2.84 3.06 -2.11
CA VAL A 81 3.93 3.32 -3.06
C VAL A 81 5.23 3.55 -2.30
N PHE A 82 6.30 2.84 -2.68
CA PHE A 82 7.63 3.00 -2.09
C PHE A 82 8.75 3.15 -3.13
N GLY A 83 8.39 3.24 -4.41
CA GLY A 83 9.29 3.53 -5.53
C GLY A 83 8.50 3.97 -6.76
N ARG A 84 9.19 4.38 -7.82
CA ARG A 84 8.55 4.97 -9.02
C ARG A 84 7.43 4.10 -9.61
N TYR A 85 7.58 2.77 -9.50
CA TYR A 85 6.55 1.81 -9.91
C TYR A 85 6.37 0.69 -8.88
N SER A 86 6.85 0.87 -7.65
CA SER A 86 6.97 -0.22 -6.67
C SER A 86 5.89 -0.08 -5.60
N PHE A 87 5.03 -1.10 -5.53
CA PHE A 87 3.88 -1.13 -4.65
C PHE A 87 3.90 -2.35 -3.73
N GLY A 88 3.64 -2.11 -2.45
CA GLY A 88 3.29 -3.14 -1.49
C GLY A 88 1.77 -3.23 -1.41
N ILE A 89 1.21 -4.44 -1.41
CA ILE A 89 -0.22 -4.65 -1.27
C ILE A 89 -0.53 -5.83 -0.34
N LYS A 90 -1.54 -5.66 0.52
CA LYS A 90 -2.12 -6.75 1.31
C LYS A 90 -3.01 -7.63 0.43
N CYS A 91 -2.76 -8.93 0.46
CA CYS A 91 -3.49 -9.94 -0.32
C CYS A 91 -4.13 -10.98 0.60
N ASP A 92 -5.36 -11.38 0.29
CA ASP A 92 -5.91 -12.66 0.75
C ASP A 92 -5.51 -13.76 -0.24
N PHE A 93 -4.29 -14.29 -0.07
CA PHE A 93 -3.75 -15.35 -0.94
C PHE A 93 -4.66 -16.59 -1.02
N LYS A 94 -5.38 -16.91 0.07
CA LYS A 94 -6.29 -18.06 0.11
C LYS A 94 -7.48 -17.82 -0.81
N LYS A 95 -8.09 -16.63 -0.75
CA LYS A 95 -9.21 -16.26 -1.62
C LYS A 95 -8.80 -16.14 -3.08
N LEU A 96 -7.60 -15.61 -3.34
CA LEU A 96 -7.03 -15.49 -4.67
C LEU A 96 -6.52 -16.81 -5.25
N LYS A 97 -6.48 -17.88 -4.44
CA LYS A 97 -5.91 -19.19 -4.80
C LYS A 97 -4.45 -19.10 -5.27
N ILE A 98 -3.69 -18.15 -4.69
CA ILE A 98 -2.27 -17.95 -4.95
C ILE A 98 -1.48 -18.64 -3.83
N LYS A 99 -0.42 -19.39 -4.18
CA LYS A 99 0.49 -19.94 -3.18
C LYS A 99 1.30 -18.80 -2.57
N ASN A 100 1.17 -18.61 -1.26
CA ASN A 100 1.93 -17.60 -0.53
C ASN A 100 3.40 -18.04 -0.38
N THR A 101 4.32 -17.36 -1.07
CA THR A 101 5.77 -17.61 -1.01
C THR A 101 6.52 -16.32 -0.73
N ASP A 102 7.75 -16.43 -0.22
CA ASP A 102 8.63 -15.26 -0.01
C ASP A 102 9.01 -14.59 -1.34
N GLU A 103 9.00 -15.33 -2.45
CA GLU A 103 9.25 -14.77 -3.79
C GLU A 103 8.21 -13.73 -4.20
N LEU A 104 7.03 -13.71 -3.57
CA LEU A 104 6.03 -12.67 -3.76
C LEU A 104 6.39 -11.37 -3.05
N ARG A 105 7.37 -11.38 -2.13
CA ARG A 105 7.77 -10.25 -1.28
C ARG A 105 9.18 -9.74 -1.56
N ILE A 106 9.92 -10.38 -2.46
CA ILE A 106 11.28 -9.99 -2.84
C ILE A 106 11.36 -9.76 -4.34
N ARG A 107 12.02 -8.68 -4.74
CA ARG A 107 12.40 -8.43 -6.14
C ARG A 107 13.78 -7.81 -6.19
N ARG A 108 14.65 -8.32 -7.06
CA ARG A 108 15.86 -7.62 -7.46
C ARG A 108 15.55 -6.81 -8.72
N SER A 109 15.80 -5.51 -8.66
CA SER A 109 15.68 -4.61 -9.82
C SER A 109 16.87 -4.79 -10.77
N PHE A 110 16.78 -4.20 -11.96
CA PHE A 110 17.85 -4.25 -12.98
C PHE A 110 19.19 -3.64 -12.53
N ASN A 111 19.17 -2.79 -11.50
CA ASN A 111 20.37 -2.13 -10.96
C ASN A 111 20.85 -2.81 -9.66
N ASP A 112 20.53 -4.08 -9.44
CA ASP A 112 20.83 -4.85 -8.22
C ASP A 112 20.26 -4.29 -6.91
N ILE A 113 19.38 -3.28 -6.98
CA ILE A 113 18.62 -2.83 -5.81
C ILE A 113 17.58 -3.91 -5.49
N GLU A 114 17.68 -4.48 -4.29
CA GLU A 114 16.73 -5.45 -3.77
C GLU A 114 15.59 -4.73 -3.05
N GLU A 115 14.37 -4.92 -3.54
CA GLU A 115 13.12 -4.59 -2.89
C GLU A 115 12.71 -5.80 -2.05
N ASP A 116 12.81 -5.69 -0.73
CA ASP A 116 12.42 -6.73 0.21
C ASP A 116 11.39 -6.19 1.19
N ILE A 117 10.17 -6.75 1.15
CA ILE A 117 9.07 -6.38 2.04
C ILE A 117 8.67 -7.54 2.97
N ARG A 118 9.54 -8.55 3.16
CA ARG A 118 9.24 -9.72 4.01
C ARG A 118 8.87 -9.34 5.43
N ASP A 119 9.51 -8.33 5.98
CA ASP A 119 9.28 -7.89 7.35
C ASP A 119 7.85 -7.42 7.59
N LEU A 120 7.16 -6.89 6.56
CA LEU A 120 5.74 -6.50 6.64
C LEU A 120 4.81 -7.67 6.94
N GLY A 121 5.27 -8.89 6.68
CA GLY A 121 4.59 -10.13 7.03
C GLY A 121 3.88 -10.81 5.88
N ILE A 122 3.35 -12.01 6.17
CA ILE A 122 2.88 -12.96 5.16
C ILE A 122 1.66 -12.51 4.35
N LYS A 123 0.96 -11.44 4.77
CA LYS A 123 -0.19 -10.90 4.05
C LYS A 123 0.23 -9.97 2.91
N TRP A 124 1.48 -9.55 2.86
CA TRP A 124 1.97 -8.61 1.87
C TRP A 124 2.58 -9.30 0.66
N ALA A 125 2.44 -8.67 -0.51
CA ALA A 125 3.14 -8.99 -1.74
C ALA A 125 3.56 -7.72 -2.48
N LEU A 126 4.60 -7.84 -3.30
CA LEU A 126 4.96 -6.88 -4.32
C LEU A 126 3.99 -7.01 -5.48
N ARG A 127 3.42 -5.89 -5.95
CA ARG A 127 2.45 -5.87 -7.07
C ARG A 127 2.94 -6.67 -8.29
N PHE A 128 4.19 -6.48 -8.71
CA PHE A 128 4.75 -7.19 -9.87
C PHE A 128 4.82 -8.71 -9.73
N LYS A 129 4.69 -9.25 -8.53
CA LYS A 129 4.69 -10.69 -8.29
C LYS A 129 3.28 -11.29 -8.30
N VAL A 130 2.26 -10.45 -8.35
CA VAL A 130 0.84 -10.84 -8.40
C VAL A 130 0.13 -10.30 -9.66
N LEU A 131 0.89 -9.99 -10.73
CA LEU A 131 0.43 -9.33 -11.96
C LEU A 131 -0.86 -9.92 -12.55
N ASP A 132 -0.92 -11.26 -12.65
CA ASP A 132 -2.06 -11.95 -13.26
C ASP A 132 -3.35 -11.86 -12.42
N TYR A 133 -3.25 -11.36 -11.19
CA TYR A 133 -4.34 -11.33 -10.21
C TYR A 133 -4.69 -9.91 -9.76
N GLU A 134 -4.02 -8.88 -10.27
CA GLU A 134 -4.10 -7.51 -9.75
C GLU A 134 -5.54 -7.01 -9.60
N ASP A 135 -6.35 -7.12 -10.64
CA ASP A 135 -7.76 -6.72 -10.59
C ASP A 135 -8.50 -7.45 -9.47
N SER A 136 -8.24 -8.75 -9.28
CA SER A 136 -8.86 -9.54 -8.22
C SER A 136 -8.37 -9.14 -6.83
N VAL A 137 -7.09 -8.79 -6.69
CA VAL A 137 -6.50 -8.31 -5.42
C VAL A 137 -7.14 -6.97 -5.02
N PHE A 138 -7.22 -6.02 -5.95
CA PHE A 138 -7.82 -4.70 -5.66
C PHE A 138 -9.35 -4.78 -5.50
N LEU A 139 -10.04 -5.67 -6.23
CA LEU A 139 -11.46 -5.96 -6.00
C LEU A 139 -11.71 -6.58 -4.63
N ASP A 140 -10.83 -7.47 -4.18
CA ASP A 140 -10.91 -8.04 -2.83
C ASP A 140 -10.68 -6.97 -1.77
N ALA A 141 -9.64 -6.15 -1.94
CA ALA A 141 -9.36 -5.02 -1.06
C ALA A 141 -10.56 -4.07 -0.98
N ASN A 142 -11.21 -3.76 -2.10
CA ASN A 142 -12.43 -2.97 -2.11
C ASN A 142 -13.56 -3.61 -1.29
N LYS A 143 -13.80 -4.92 -1.45
CA LYS A 143 -14.83 -5.63 -0.67
C LYS A 143 -14.52 -5.73 0.82
N LYS A 144 -13.24 -5.75 1.17
CA LYS A 144 -12.77 -5.97 2.53
C LYS A 144 -12.62 -4.66 3.32
N TYR A 145 -12.27 -3.59 2.62
CA TYR A 145 -11.88 -2.32 3.23
C TYR A 145 -12.69 -1.11 2.75
N GLY A 146 -13.40 -1.21 1.62
CA GLY A 146 -14.37 -0.22 1.15
C GLY A 146 -15.74 -0.49 1.75
N CYS A 147 -16.38 0.57 2.26
CA CYS A 147 -17.69 0.54 2.92
C CYS A 147 -18.82 0.11 1.96
#